data_AF-A0A1A5ICU2-F1
#
_entry.id   AF-A0A1A5ICU2-F1
#
_cell.length_a   1.000
_cell.length_b   1.000
_cell.length_c   1.000
_cell.angle_alpha   90.00
_cell.angle_beta   90.00
_cell.angle_gamma   90.00
#
_symmetry.space_group_name_H-M   'P 1'
#
loop_
_entity.id
_entity.type
_entity.pdbx_description
1 polymer ?
#
loop_
_entity_poly.entity_id
_entity_poly.type
_entity_poly.pdbx_seq_one_letter_code
_entity_poly.pdbx_strand_id
1 'polypeptide(L)'
;MSSTFDHKTLRLDMDGFCRFARRAFPTSTAAHLASVVGATMSTAEKWLSGHTRPSGEHLAAMISAFGPAFLAEAVPSTRQWAAPIIERARLAEISRQLSEILEAAE
;
A
#
# COMPACT_ATOMS: atom_id res chain seq x y z
N MET A 1 -24.21 26.81 5.64
CA MET A 1 -23.27 26.54 4.54
C MET A 1 -23.05 25.04 4.48
N SER A 2 -23.90 24.31 3.74
CA SER A 2 -23.69 22.88 3.51
C SER A 2 -22.62 22.74 2.44
N SER A 3 -21.39 22.40 2.86
CA SER A 3 -20.36 21.98 1.92
C SER A 3 -20.79 20.61 1.39
N THR A 4 -21.42 20.62 0.21
CA THR A 4 -21.59 19.42 -0.61
C THR A 4 -20.20 19.02 -1.09
N PHE A 5 -19.46 18.32 -0.24
CA PHE A 5 -18.33 17.54 -0.71
C PHE A 5 -18.94 16.47 -1.62
N ASP A 6 -18.81 16.67 -2.93
CA ASP A 6 -19.02 15.62 -3.91
C ASP A 6 -18.06 14.49 -3.52
N HIS A 7 -18.58 13.50 -2.77
CA HIS A 7 -17.82 12.34 -2.30
C HIS A 7 -17.54 11.49 -3.53
N LYS A 8 -16.57 11.90 -4.36
CA LYS A 8 -15.98 11.06 -5.40
C LYS A 8 -15.53 9.80 -4.69
N THR A 9 -16.36 8.76 -4.80
CA THR A 9 -16.22 7.56 -3.99
C THR A 9 -14.87 6.98 -4.34
N LEU A 10 -13.97 6.94 -3.37
CA LEU A 10 -12.65 6.37 -3.55
C LEU A 10 -12.84 4.88 -3.82
N ARG A 11 -12.72 4.50 -5.10
CA ARG A 11 -12.98 3.14 -5.53
C ARG A 11 -11.75 2.29 -5.24
N LEU A 12 -11.87 1.44 -4.22
CA LEU A 12 -10.89 0.40 -3.92
C LEU A 12 -10.95 -0.68 -5.01
N ASP A 13 -9.81 -0.92 -5.65
CA ASP A 13 -9.56 -2.08 -6.50
C ASP A 13 -9.08 -3.24 -5.63
N MET A 14 -9.97 -4.22 -5.39
CA MET A 14 -9.63 -5.40 -4.58
C MET A 14 -8.59 -6.30 -5.26
N ASP A 15 -8.52 -6.34 -6.58
CA ASP A 15 -7.48 -7.11 -7.26
C ASP A 15 -6.12 -6.44 -7.09
N GLY A 16 -6.08 -5.10 -7.16
CA GLY A 16 -4.91 -4.30 -6.82
C GLY A 16 -4.47 -4.50 -5.37
N PHE A 17 -5.41 -4.48 -4.43
CA PHE A 17 -5.15 -4.78 -3.02
C PHE A 17 -4.52 -6.18 -2.84
N CYS A 18 -5.12 -7.21 -3.43
CA CYS A 18 -4.65 -8.59 -3.30
C CYS A 18 -3.29 -8.81 -3.98
N ARG A 19 -3.05 -8.23 -5.16
CA ARG A 19 -1.75 -8.28 -5.83
C ARG A 19 -0.67 -7.60 -5.00
N PHE A 20 -0.95 -6.42 -4.45
CA PHE A 20 -0.02 -5.73 -3.57
C PHE A 20 0.30 -6.57 -2.33
N ALA A 21 -0.73 -7.08 -1.63
CA ALA A 21 -0.54 -7.88 -0.42
C ALA A 21 0.29 -9.15 -0.68
N ARG A 22 0.03 -9.89 -1.76
CA ARG A 22 0.80 -11.08 -2.12
C ARG A 22 2.24 -10.76 -2.53
N ARG A 23 2.48 -9.59 -3.12
CA ARG A 23 3.85 -9.14 -3.44
C ARG A 23 4.61 -8.69 -2.20
N ALA A 24 3.95 -7.97 -1.29
CA ALA A 24 4.54 -7.55 -0.03
C ALA A 24 4.82 -8.73 0.91
N PHE A 25 3.96 -9.76 0.88
CA PHE A 25 4.06 -10.96 1.70
C PHE A 25 3.92 -12.24 0.85
N PRO A 26 5.01 -12.69 0.19
CA PRO A 26 4.96 -13.85 -0.71
C PRO A 26 4.63 -15.17 -0.01
N THR A 27 5.02 -15.31 1.26
CA THR A 27 4.67 -16.42 2.13
C THR A 27 3.73 -15.95 3.22
N SER A 28 2.83 -16.82 3.68
CA SER A 28 1.92 -16.54 4.81
C SER A 28 1.18 -15.19 4.69
N THR A 29 0.74 -14.82 3.48
CA THR A 29 0.20 -13.49 3.16
C THR A 29 -0.87 -13.04 4.15
N ALA A 30 -1.82 -13.92 4.48
CA ALA A 30 -2.91 -13.58 5.39
C ALA A 30 -2.43 -13.27 6.82
N ALA A 31 -1.45 -14.01 7.33
CA ALA A 31 -0.93 -13.81 8.68
C ALA A 31 -0.15 -12.50 8.79
N HIS A 32 0.73 -12.21 7.82
CA HIS A 32 1.48 -10.96 7.82
C HIS A 32 0.58 -9.74 7.58
N LEU A 33 -0.39 -9.86 6.65
CA LEU A 33 -1.37 -8.81 6.41
C LEU A 33 -2.18 -8.51 7.68
N ALA A 34 -2.68 -9.55 8.34
CA ALA A 34 -3.42 -9.44 9.60
C ALA A 34 -2.59 -8.72 10.68
N SER A 35 -1.32 -9.11 10.82
CA SER A 35 -0.39 -8.46 11.77
C SER A 35 -0.16 -6.99 11.47
N VAL A 36 -0.03 -6.60 10.19
CA VAL A 36 0.23 -5.20 9.82
C VAL A 36 -1.00 -4.32 10.03
N VAL A 37 -2.18 -4.82 9.71
CA VAL A 37 -3.42 -4.02 9.74
C VAL A 37 -4.20 -4.14 11.05
N GLY A 38 -3.74 -4.95 12.00
CA GLY A 38 -4.44 -5.20 13.26
C GLY A 38 -5.73 -6.01 13.11
N ALA A 39 -5.80 -6.88 12.09
CA ALA A 39 -6.94 -7.76 11.85
C ALA A 39 -6.64 -9.20 12.31
N THR A 40 -7.66 -10.06 12.30
CA THR A 40 -7.45 -11.50 12.46
C THR A 40 -7.04 -12.14 11.14
N MET A 41 -6.32 -13.27 11.21
CA MET A 41 -5.94 -14.03 10.01
C MET A 41 -7.16 -14.43 9.17
N SER A 42 -8.26 -14.89 9.79
CA SER A 42 -9.49 -15.24 9.07
C SER A 42 -10.10 -14.03 8.33
N THR A 43 -10.03 -12.84 8.90
CA THR A 43 -10.48 -11.61 8.23
C THR A 43 -9.60 -11.29 7.01
N ALA A 44 -8.28 -11.40 7.14
CA ALA A 44 -7.36 -11.22 6.02
C ALA A 44 -7.59 -12.27 4.91
N GLU A 45 -7.84 -13.52 5.25
CA GLU A 45 -8.19 -14.57 4.28
C GLU A 45 -9.47 -14.25 3.51
N LYS A 46 -10.50 -13.73 4.20
CA LYS A 46 -11.76 -13.31 3.56
C LYS A 46 -11.55 -12.15 2.58
N TRP A 47 -10.64 -11.21 2.86
CA TRP A 47 -10.26 -10.17 1.90
C TRP A 47 -9.51 -10.73 0.70
N LEU A 48 -8.52 -11.60 0.94
CA LEU A 48 -7.68 -12.19 -0.11
C LEU A 48 -8.45 -13.11 -1.06
N SER A 49 -9.58 -13.66 -0.59
CA SER A 49 -10.52 -14.47 -1.36
C SER A 49 -11.71 -13.68 -1.91
N GLY A 50 -11.80 -12.37 -1.62
CA GLY A 50 -12.85 -11.49 -2.14
C GLY A 50 -14.21 -11.59 -1.47
N HIS A 51 -14.33 -12.33 -0.36
CA HIS A 51 -15.59 -12.49 0.38
C HIS A 51 -16.02 -11.21 1.11
N THR A 52 -15.05 -10.43 1.60
CA THR A 52 -15.30 -9.17 2.32
C THR A 52 -14.32 -8.09 1.89
N ARG A 53 -14.55 -6.86 2.34
CA ARG A 53 -13.68 -5.70 2.07
C ARG A 53 -13.07 -5.15 3.37
N PRO A 54 -11.85 -4.61 3.34
CA PRO A 54 -11.26 -3.92 4.48
C PRO A 54 -12.03 -2.63 4.78
N SER A 55 -12.12 -2.28 6.07
CA SER A 55 -12.66 -0.97 6.49
C SER A 55 -11.67 0.17 6.20
N GLY A 56 -12.12 1.42 6.35
CA GLY A 56 -11.26 2.59 6.23
C GLY A 56 -10.06 2.58 7.17
N GLU A 57 -10.22 2.05 8.40
CA GLU A 57 -9.13 1.93 9.38
C GLU A 57 -8.04 0.96 8.91
N HIS A 58 -8.43 -0.21 8.37
CA HIS A 58 -7.47 -1.17 7.82
C HIS A 58 -6.76 -0.62 6.58
N LEU A 59 -7.46 0.16 5.75
CA LEU A 59 -6.84 0.86 4.63
C LEU A 59 -5.86 1.94 5.10
N ALA A 60 -6.20 2.69 6.15
CA ALA A 60 -5.29 3.66 6.76
C ALA A 60 -4.03 2.98 7.29
N ALA A 61 -4.16 1.83 7.96
CA ALA A 61 -3.02 1.03 8.41
C ALA A 61 -2.11 0.58 7.25
N MET A 62 -2.69 0.12 6.14
CA MET A 62 -1.92 -0.20 4.92
C MET A 62 -1.19 1.02 4.35
N ILE A 63 -1.84 2.19 4.32
CA ILE A 63 -1.23 3.43 3.85
C ILE A 63 -0.08 3.84 4.78
N SER A 64 -0.25 3.71 6.09
CA SER A 64 0.82 3.99 7.05
C SER A 64 2.01 3.05 6.90
N ALA A 65 1.77 1.76 6.63
CA ALA A 65 2.82 0.76 6.49
C ALA A 65 3.57 0.83 5.14
N PHE A 66 2.86 1.12 4.05
CA PHE A 66 3.39 0.99 2.68
C PHE A 66 3.38 2.28 1.86
N GLY A 67 2.75 3.32 2.38
CA GLY A 67 2.70 4.64 1.77
C GLY A 67 2.07 4.64 0.36
N PRO A 68 2.59 5.51 -0.53
CA PRO A 68 1.99 5.74 -1.85
C PRO A 68 2.07 4.53 -2.79
N ALA A 69 2.98 3.58 -2.55
CA ALA A 69 3.11 2.38 -3.37
C ALA A 69 1.86 1.50 -3.29
N PHE A 70 1.29 1.35 -2.08
CA PHE A 70 0.01 0.66 -1.90
C PHE A 70 -1.13 1.40 -2.59
N LEU A 71 -1.21 2.72 -2.41
CA LEU A 71 -2.26 3.55 -3.00
C LEU A 71 -2.29 3.44 -4.52
N ALA A 72 -1.13 3.54 -5.18
CA ALA A 72 -1.04 3.46 -6.64
C ALA A 72 -1.62 2.14 -7.19
N GLU A 73 -1.47 1.05 -6.45
CA GLU A 73 -1.97 -0.25 -6.89
C GLU A 73 -3.44 -0.48 -6.52
N ALA A 74 -3.82 -0.23 -5.27
CA ALA A 74 -5.15 -0.51 -4.74
C ALA A 74 -6.19 0.59 -5.06
N VAL A 75 -5.75 1.79 -5.44
CA VAL A 75 -6.63 2.93 -5.71
C VAL A 75 -6.21 3.58 -7.04
N PRO A 76 -6.77 3.14 -8.19
CA PRO A 76 -6.29 3.55 -9.52
C PRO A 76 -6.25 5.06 -9.76
N SER A 77 -7.17 5.83 -9.15
CA SER A 77 -7.20 7.30 -9.25
C SER A 77 -5.96 7.99 -8.66
N THR A 78 -5.18 7.28 -7.82
CA THR A 78 -3.99 7.84 -7.18
C THR A 78 -2.72 7.71 -8.02
N ARG A 79 -2.71 6.85 -9.04
CA ARG A 79 -1.51 6.51 -9.82
C ARG A 79 -0.79 7.74 -10.36
N GLN A 80 -1.53 8.70 -10.90
CA GLN A 80 -0.95 9.88 -11.56
C GLN A 80 -0.12 10.74 -10.60
N TRP A 81 -0.58 10.94 -9.37
CA TRP A 81 0.15 11.75 -8.38
C TRP A 81 1.10 10.91 -7.53
N ALA A 82 0.81 9.62 -7.32
CA ALA A 82 1.64 8.73 -6.51
C ALA A 82 2.92 8.30 -7.24
N ALA A 83 2.86 8.05 -8.56
CA ALA A 83 4.01 7.63 -9.36
C ALA A 83 5.26 8.53 -9.21
N PRO A 84 5.17 9.87 -9.38
CA PRO A 84 6.35 10.73 -9.20
C PRO A 84 6.85 10.79 -7.75
N ILE A 85 6.03 10.49 -6.75
CA ILE A 85 6.47 10.41 -5.34
C ILE A 85 7.27 9.12 -5.13
N ILE A 86 6.74 7.99 -5.62
CA ILE A 86 7.39 6.67 -5.54
C ILE A 86 8.77 6.72 -6.22
N GLU A 87 8.83 7.31 -7.43
CA GLU A 87 10.08 7.39 -8.18
C GLU A 87 11.12 8.26 -7.47
N ARG A 88 10.73 9.42 -6.94
CA ARG A 88 11.63 10.28 -6.16
C ARG A 88 12.17 9.59 -4.92
N ALA A 89 11.33 8.84 -4.20
CA ALA A 89 11.76 8.08 -3.03
C ALA A 89 12.77 6.99 -3.42
N ARG A 90 12.53 6.28 -4.54
CA ARG A 90 13.45 5.27 -5.06
C ARG A 90 14.80 5.87 -5.46
N LEU A 91 14.79 6.98 -6.19
CA LEU A 91 16.03 7.66 -6.59
C LEU A 91 16.83 8.16 -5.40
N ALA A 92 16.16 8.74 -4.39
CA ALA A 92 16.82 9.19 -3.16
C ALA A 92 17.51 8.03 -2.42
N GLU A 93 16.85 6.87 -2.34
CA GLU A 93 17.41 5.67 -1.72
C GLU A 93 18.60 5.12 -2.51
N ILE A 94 18.52 5.06 -3.84
CA ILE A 94 19.64 4.63 -4.69
C ILE A 94 20.84 5.57 -4.51
N SER A 95 20.61 6.88 -4.54
CA SER A 95 21.68 7.86 -4.34
C SER A 95 22.36 7.69 -2.98
N ARG A 96 21.59 7.43 -1.92
CA ARG A 96 22.13 7.16 -0.58
C ARG A 96 23.03 5.92 -0.56
N GLN A 97 22.56 4.82 -1.15
CA GLN A 97 23.34 3.57 -1.21
C GLN A 97 24.63 3.74 -2.02
N LEU A 98 24.58 4.50 -3.12
CA LEU A 98 25.78 4.79 -3.91
C LEU A 98 26.81 5.60 -3.11
N SER A 99 26.38 6.61 -2.35
CA SER A 99 27.26 7.35 -1.46
C SER A 99 27.95 6.43 -0.45
N GLU A 100 27.21 5.54 0.19
CA GLU A 100 27.76 4.59 1.18
C GLU A 100 28.78 3.63 0.58
N ILE A 101 28.54 3.13 -0.64
CA ILE A 101 29.47 2.24 -1.34
C ILE A 101 30.76 2.96 -1.73
N LEU A 102 30.66 4.23 -2.17
CA LEU A 102 31.82 5.03 -2.54
C LEU A 102 32.66 5.37 -1.30
N GLU A 103 32.03 5.76 -0.19
CA GLU A 103 32.73 6.03 1.08
C GLU A 103 33.43 4.79 1.65
N ALA A 104 32.85 3.59 1.50
CA ALA A 104 33.47 2.35 1.97
C ALA A 104 34.65 1.86 1.10
N ALA A 105 34.85 2.45 -0.08
CA ALA A 105 35.91 2.10 -1.01
C ALA A 105 37.17 2.98 -0.88
N GLU A 106 37.10 4.08 -0.12
CA GLU A 106 38.22 4.94 0.27
C GLU A 106 38.90 4.45 1.57
#